data_AF-A0A8B9QPB0-F1
#
_entry.id   AF-A0A8B9QPB0-F1
#
_cell.length_a   1.000
_cell.length_b   1.000
_cell.length_c   1.000
_cell.angle_alpha   90.00
_cell.angle_beta   90.00
_cell.angle_gamma   90.00
#
_symmetry.space_group_name_H-M   'P 1'
#
loop_
_entity.id
_entity.type
_entity.pdbx_description
1 polymer ?
#
loop_
_entity_poly.entity_id
_entity_poly.type
_entity_poly.pdbx_seq_one_letter_code
_entity_poly.pdbx_strand_id
1 'polypeptide(L)'
;MPIMKRRYTSSSKTGETAVGGTVKKSRKSIHQQGSSSKEKGTDGGRRKQSKKGEQTTQTVKWKAKEHRDYSPAGNGSSKEMKLTSAEIASWQTLSESSKQFLETVMDSVILSVLCQQRERKEDVQKHLNLLKERMLRFFKTLKVPPRKLGNLKSFLSLQVAEKQMLETNEESLVQLQEEVNEAERSAEHIDETIQQLQYKIQVLRNQLEEDEKKARKVFQEDCSGALNLPELPKHSLEAPTLQEEILKIKNKSGLLKDMNTIQQSTEMKNLLTLVEKIYEKVDLI
;
A
#
# COMPACT_ATOMS: atom_id res chain seq x y z
N MET A 1 -38.11 -7.02 -21.13
CA MET A 1 -38.35 -6.37 -22.44
C MET A 1 -39.24 -5.16 -22.18
N PRO A 2 -38.77 -3.93 -22.46
CA PRO A 2 -38.75 -3.42 -23.82
C PRO A 2 -37.38 -2.86 -24.26
N ILE A 3 -37.20 -2.91 -25.56
CA ILE A 3 -36.00 -2.63 -26.34
C ILE A 3 -36.09 -1.18 -26.85
N MET A 4 -35.09 -0.34 -26.60
CA MET A 4 -34.89 0.89 -27.39
C MET A 4 -33.42 1.14 -27.73
N LYS A 5 -33.06 0.58 -28.88
CA LYS A 5 -32.25 1.13 -29.99
C LYS A 5 -31.10 2.10 -29.67
N ARG A 6 -29.89 1.59 -29.95
CA ARG A 6 -28.64 2.31 -30.25
C ARG A 6 -28.84 3.44 -31.25
N ARG A 7 -28.08 4.53 -31.08
CA ARG A 7 -27.51 5.29 -32.20
C ARG A 7 -26.00 5.47 -31.96
N TYR A 8 -25.22 4.86 -32.84
CA TYR A 8 -23.84 5.24 -33.10
C TYR A 8 -23.84 6.39 -34.10
N THR A 9 -23.02 7.39 -33.86
CA THR A 9 -22.45 8.25 -34.92
C THR A 9 -21.00 8.50 -34.57
N SER A 10 -20.10 7.93 -35.38
CA SER A 10 -18.69 8.28 -35.47
C SER A 10 -18.54 9.67 -36.09
N SER A 11 -17.57 10.46 -35.63
CA SER A 11 -16.97 11.50 -36.45
C SER A 11 -15.47 11.60 -36.17
N SER A 12 -14.71 11.38 -37.23
CA SER A 12 -13.26 11.46 -37.37
C SER A 12 -12.76 12.91 -37.45
N LYS A 13 -11.57 13.20 -36.91
CA LYS A 13 -10.43 13.72 -37.70
C LYS A 13 -9.20 13.99 -36.84
N THR A 14 -8.07 13.50 -37.34
CA THR A 14 -6.69 13.76 -36.97
C THR A 14 -6.20 15.12 -37.51
N GLY A 15 -5.21 15.70 -36.82
CA GLY A 15 -4.39 16.83 -37.30
C GLY A 15 -3.41 17.34 -36.23
N GLU A 16 -2.13 16.95 -36.36
CA GLU A 16 -0.95 17.49 -35.65
C GLU A 16 -0.71 18.97 -36.04
N THR A 17 -0.16 19.86 -35.21
CA THR A 17 1.29 19.99 -34.95
C THR A 17 1.61 21.07 -33.88
N ALA A 18 2.63 20.75 -33.07
CA ALA A 18 3.68 21.56 -32.44
C ALA A 18 3.42 23.00 -31.89
N VAL A 19 3.78 23.23 -30.62
CA VAL A 19 4.98 24.00 -30.18
C VAL A 19 4.87 24.35 -28.68
N GLY A 20 5.89 23.95 -27.91
CA GLY A 20 6.49 24.77 -26.85
C GLY A 20 5.85 24.78 -25.45
N GLY A 21 6.68 24.49 -24.44
CA GLY A 21 6.46 25.05 -23.09
C GLY A 21 6.52 24.06 -21.94
N THR A 22 7.74 23.65 -21.58
CA THR A 22 8.07 23.02 -20.29
C THR A 22 7.68 23.96 -19.14
N VAL A 23 6.72 23.56 -18.30
CA VAL A 23 6.48 24.22 -16.99
C VAL A 23 6.33 23.17 -15.90
N LYS A 24 7.39 23.02 -15.09
CA LYS A 24 7.37 22.36 -13.80
C LYS A 24 6.50 23.18 -12.84
N LYS A 25 5.38 22.63 -12.35
CA LYS A 25 4.64 23.20 -11.21
C LYS A 25 5.04 22.48 -9.93
N SER A 26 5.88 23.14 -9.16
CA SER A 26 6.17 22.85 -7.75
C SER A 26 4.96 23.16 -6.87
N ARG A 27 4.63 22.23 -5.97
CA ARG A 27 3.70 22.43 -4.85
C ARG A 27 4.23 23.55 -3.95
N LYS A 28 3.39 24.55 -3.63
CA LYS A 28 3.71 25.60 -2.66
C LYS A 28 2.76 25.48 -1.47
N SER A 29 3.32 25.06 -0.34
CA SER A 29 2.75 25.15 1.00
C SER A 29 2.74 26.61 1.46
N ILE A 30 1.59 27.07 1.96
CA ILE A 30 1.45 28.36 2.65
C ILE A 30 1.36 28.05 4.13
N HIS A 31 2.42 28.33 4.90
CA HIS A 31 2.23 28.94 6.21
C HIS A 31 3.53 29.54 6.77
N GLN A 32 3.30 30.62 7.52
CA GLN A 32 4.20 31.35 8.42
C GLN A 32 5.00 32.49 7.81
N GLN A 33 4.51 33.71 8.08
CA GLN A 33 5.37 34.86 8.29
C GLN A 33 4.75 35.73 9.37
N GLY A 34 5.47 35.88 10.48
CA GLY A 34 5.18 36.83 11.54
C GLY A 34 5.79 38.20 11.23
N SER A 35 5.21 39.24 11.84
CA SER A 35 5.73 40.60 11.93
C SER A 35 5.09 41.25 13.17
N SER A 36 5.85 41.53 14.22
CA SER A 36 6.69 42.71 14.49
C SER A 36 5.90 44.00 14.81
N SER A 37 5.81 44.27 16.11
CA SER A 37 6.04 45.55 16.82
C SER A 37 5.79 46.91 16.14
N LYS A 38 4.97 47.76 16.81
CA LYS A 38 5.28 49.18 17.03
C LYS A 38 4.48 49.79 18.19
N GLU A 39 5.18 50.52 19.06
CA GLU A 39 4.69 51.29 20.22
C GLU A 39 4.05 52.65 19.85
N LYS A 40 3.18 53.17 20.74
CA LYS A 40 3.32 54.45 21.49
C LYS A 40 2.01 54.76 22.25
N GLY A 41 2.04 54.83 23.58
CA GLY A 41 1.99 56.08 24.37
C GLY A 41 0.58 56.27 24.96
N THR A 42 0.29 56.71 26.19
CA THR A 42 1.01 57.52 27.19
C THR A 42 0.23 57.41 28.52
N ASP A 43 0.80 57.93 29.60
CA ASP A 43 0.17 58.29 30.90
C ASP A 43 0.24 57.17 31.98
N GLY A 44 0.74 57.34 33.19
CA GLY A 44 1.19 58.50 33.96
C GLY A 44 1.08 58.11 35.45
N GLY A 45 2.08 58.44 36.28
CA GLY A 45 1.85 58.70 37.70
C GLY A 45 1.94 57.56 38.75
N ARG A 46 3.16 57.36 39.27
CA ARG A 46 3.56 57.57 40.69
C ARG A 46 3.12 56.59 41.83
N ARG A 47 4.09 55.73 42.18
CA ARG A 47 4.61 55.28 43.51
C ARG A 47 3.96 55.76 44.84
N LYS A 48 3.89 54.81 45.81
CA LYS A 48 4.40 54.86 47.23
C LYS A 48 4.37 53.42 47.82
N GLN A 49 5.51 52.73 48.02
CA GLN A 49 6.28 52.50 49.29
C GLN A 49 5.40 52.14 50.52
N SER A 50 5.63 51.04 51.27
CA SER A 50 6.83 50.78 52.10
C SER A 50 6.88 49.33 52.67
N LYS A 51 8.10 48.73 52.69
CA LYS A 51 8.85 48.07 53.81
C LYS A 51 8.04 47.23 54.85
N LYS A 52 8.46 46.08 55.39
CA LYS A 52 9.74 45.35 55.53
C LYS A 52 9.40 44.04 56.29
N GLY A 53 10.07 42.94 56.01
CA GLY A 53 9.88 41.67 56.73
C GLY A 53 10.71 40.56 56.11
N GLU A 54 12.02 40.69 56.27
CA GLU A 54 13.04 39.73 55.86
C GLU A 54 13.06 38.59 56.87
N GLN A 55 12.98 37.33 56.43
CA GLN A 55 13.67 36.22 57.08
C GLN A 55 13.95 35.12 56.08
N THR A 56 15.24 34.88 55.92
CA THR A 56 15.89 33.96 55.02
C THR A 56 16.01 32.60 55.69
N THR A 57 15.56 31.55 55.02
CA THR A 57 16.17 30.21 55.15
C THR A 57 16.15 29.55 53.79
N GLN A 58 17.31 29.50 53.15
CA GLN A 58 17.59 28.63 52.02
C GLN A 58 17.61 27.18 52.51
N THR A 59 16.91 26.29 51.82
CA THR A 59 17.22 24.86 51.83
C THR A 59 17.04 24.29 50.42
N VAL A 60 17.89 23.31 50.14
CA VAL A 60 18.39 22.85 48.84
C VAL A 60 17.45 21.82 48.21
N LYS A 61 17.24 21.94 46.88
CA LYS A 61 16.77 20.94 45.86
C LYS A 61 15.50 20.13 46.23
N TRP A 62 14.60 19.79 45.32
CA TRP A 62 14.80 18.89 44.18
C TRP A 62 13.75 19.20 43.11
N LYS A 63 14.19 19.23 41.85
CA LYS A 63 13.30 19.19 40.69
C LYS A 63 12.85 17.74 40.50
N ALA A 64 11.58 17.45 40.77
CA ALA A 64 10.87 16.32 40.20
C ALA A 64 9.74 16.88 39.33
N LYS A 65 9.70 16.44 38.07
CA LYS A 65 8.76 16.87 37.05
C LYS A 65 7.47 16.09 37.27
N GLU A 66 6.57 16.63 38.07
CA GLU A 66 5.24 16.05 38.25
C GLU A 66 4.30 16.44 37.12
N HIS A 67 3.58 15.40 36.70
CA HIS A 67 2.53 15.37 35.73
C HIS A 67 1.49 16.44 36.07
N ARG A 68 1.10 17.23 35.06
CA ARG A 68 0.14 18.32 35.24
C ARG A 68 -1.27 17.73 35.31
N ASP A 69 -1.59 17.06 36.41
CA ASP A 69 -2.96 16.66 36.72
C ASP A 69 -3.69 17.91 37.20
N TYR A 70 -4.45 18.50 36.28
CA TYR A 70 -5.30 19.65 36.53
C TYR A 70 -6.49 19.20 37.39
N SER A 71 -6.27 19.04 38.69
CA SER A 71 -7.35 19.04 39.66
C SER A 71 -7.73 20.50 39.92
N PRO A 72 -8.95 20.95 39.56
CA PRO A 72 -9.39 22.26 40.00
C PRO A 72 -9.54 22.20 41.53
N ALA A 73 -8.81 23.07 42.23
CA ALA A 73 -8.98 23.27 43.65
C ALA A 73 -10.47 23.57 43.92
N GLY A 74 -11.16 22.55 44.43
CA GLY A 74 -12.56 22.60 44.81
C GLY A 74 -12.71 23.41 46.07
N ASN A 75 -12.66 24.73 45.94
CA ASN A 75 -13.13 25.65 46.97
C ASN A 75 -14.65 25.65 46.88
N GLY A 76 -15.27 24.58 47.40
CA GLY A 76 -16.71 24.41 47.52
C GLY A 76 -17.29 25.33 48.60
N SER A 77 -17.13 26.65 48.47
CA SER A 77 -18.05 27.57 49.12
C SER A 77 -19.25 27.70 48.17
N SER A 78 -20.33 27.00 48.49
CA SER A 78 -21.61 27.18 47.83
C SER A 78 -22.01 28.64 48.00
N LYS A 79 -21.77 29.47 46.98
CA LYS A 79 -22.26 30.84 46.96
C LYS A 79 -23.76 30.75 46.79
N GLU A 80 -24.51 30.84 47.88
CA GLU A 80 -25.94 31.11 47.81
C GLU A 80 -26.13 32.42 47.08
N MET A 81 -26.52 32.31 45.82
CA MET A 81 -26.85 33.45 44.99
C MET A 81 -28.20 33.97 45.51
N LYS A 82 -28.16 35.12 46.19
CA LYS A 82 -29.38 35.81 46.64
C LYS A 82 -30.16 36.25 45.41
N LEU A 83 -31.09 35.41 44.96
CA LEU A 83 -32.01 35.72 43.88
C LEU A 83 -32.91 36.87 44.33
N THR A 84 -32.97 37.91 43.51
CA THR A 84 -33.89 39.01 43.77
C THR A 84 -35.31 38.60 43.42
N SER A 85 -36.32 39.15 44.11
CA SER A 85 -37.73 38.86 43.82
C SER A 85 -38.11 39.17 42.35
N ALA A 86 -37.40 40.11 41.71
CA ALA A 86 -37.58 40.45 40.30
C ALA A 86 -37.05 39.37 39.35
N GLU A 87 -35.92 38.72 39.68
CA GLU A 87 -35.38 37.61 38.89
C GLU A 87 -36.29 36.38 38.95
N ILE A 88 -36.84 36.05 40.13
CA ILE A 88 -37.80 34.95 40.31
C ILE A 88 -39.11 35.24 39.55
N ALA A 89 -39.55 36.51 39.54
CA ALA A 89 -40.73 36.92 38.78
C ALA A 89 -40.55 36.79 37.25
N SER A 90 -39.31 36.84 36.75
CA SER A 90 -38.99 36.66 35.32
C SER A 90 -38.95 35.20 34.86
N TRP A 91 -39.13 34.22 35.76
CA TRP A 91 -39.07 32.81 35.42
C TRP A 91 -40.30 32.37 34.63
N GLN A 92 -40.04 31.67 33.54
CA GLN A 92 -41.08 31.19 32.64
C GLN A 92 -41.48 29.77 33.02
N THR A 93 -42.72 29.39 32.70
CA THR A 93 -43.10 27.98 32.78
C THR A 93 -42.28 27.19 31.76
N LEU A 94 -41.94 25.95 32.10
CA LEU A 94 -41.26 25.02 31.19
C LEU A 94 -41.96 24.97 29.81
N SER A 95 -41.21 24.97 28.70
CA SER A 95 -41.80 24.92 27.36
C SER A 95 -42.43 23.55 27.10
N GLU A 96 -43.43 23.51 26.22
CA GLU A 96 -44.13 22.27 25.91
C GLU A 96 -43.21 21.20 25.30
N SER A 97 -42.27 21.59 24.43
CA SER A 97 -41.28 20.67 23.86
C SER A 97 -40.37 20.04 24.92
N SER A 98 -39.96 20.82 25.92
CA SER A 98 -39.16 20.29 27.03
C SER A 98 -39.97 19.38 27.97
N LYS A 99 -41.27 19.65 28.17
CA LYS A 99 -42.16 18.74 28.90
C LYS A 99 -42.31 17.41 28.16
N GLN A 100 -42.57 17.44 26.86
CA GLN A 100 -42.65 16.24 26.02
C GLN A 100 -41.35 15.45 26.04
N PHE A 101 -40.20 16.12 25.96
CA PHE A 101 -38.90 15.45 26.08
C PHE A 101 -38.74 14.75 27.44
N LEU A 102 -39.04 15.43 28.54
CA LEU A 102 -38.97 14.83 29.88
C LEU A 102 -39.96 13.66 30.02
N GLU A 103 -41.15 13.77 29.42
CA GLU A 103 -42.12 12.68 29.36
C GLU A 103 -41.56 11.45 28.66
N THR A 104 -40.97 11.63 27.47
CA THR A 104 -40.31 10.54 26.72
C THR A 104 -39.16 9.91 27.50
N VAL A 105 -38.37 10.70 28.22
CA VAL A 105 -37.30 10.18 29.08
C VAL A 105 -37.88 9.38 30.25
N MET A 106 -38.97 9.83 30.86
CA MET A 106 -39.65 9.05 31.90
C MET A 106 -40.19 7.73 31.32
N ASP A 107 -40.80 7.76 30.14
CA ASP A 107 -41.31 6.55 29.47
C ASP A 107 -40.19 5.56 29.15
N SER A 108 -39.03 6.03 28.70
CA SER A 108 -37.88 5.16 28.43
C SER A 108 -37.28 4.56 29.71
N VAL A 109 -37.23 5.32 30.81
CA VAL A 109 -36.79 4.81 32.12
C VAL A 109 -37.78 3.78 32.66
N ILE A 110 -39.09 4.05 32.56
CA ILE A 110 -40.13 3.09 32.96
C ILE A 110 -39.99 1.80 32.16
N LEU A 111 -39.83 1.91 30.84
CA LEU A 111 -39.63 0.74 29.98
C LEU A 111 -38.36 -0.04 30.37
N SER A 112 -37.24 0.65 30.63
CA SER A 112 -36.00 0.03 31.08
C SER A 112 -36.16 -0.74 32.39
N VAL A 113 -36.82 -0.15 33.39
CA VAL A 113 -37.08 -0.80 34.68
C VAL A 113 -38.02 -2.01 34.52
N LEU A 114 -39.05 -1.91 33.68
CA LEU A 114 -39.98 -3.02 33.42
C LEU A 114 -39.33 -4.16 32.64
N CYS A 115 -38.37 -3.86 31.77
CA CYS A 115 -37.56 -4.87 31.08
C CYS A 115 -36.65 -5.64 32.05
N GLN A 116 -36.11 -4.96 33.07
CA GLN A 116 -35.25 -5.59 34.07
C GLN A 116 -36.02 -6.42 35.11
N GLN A 117 -37.30 -6.10 35.32
CA GLN A 117 -38.11 -6.75 36.34
C GLN A 117 -38.65 -8.11 35.87
N ARG A 118 -38.48 -9.17 36.67
CA ARG A 118 -38.92 -10.54 36.31
C ARG A 118 -40.37 -10.85 36.77
N GLU A 119 -40.79 -10.33 37.92
CA GLU A 119 -42.09 -10.63 38.55
C GLU A 119 -42.81 -9.34 38.99
N ARG A 120 -44.15 -9.38 39.06
CA ARG A 120 -45.04 -8.26 39.46
C ARG A 120 -44.89 -7.00 38.59
N LYS A 121 -44.71 -7.19 37.28
CA LYS A 121 -44.52 -6.08 36.31
C LYS A 121 -45.69 -5.11 36.32
N GLU A 122 -46.91 -5.63 36.45
CA GLU A 122 -48.15 -4.86 36.40
C GLU A 122 -48.23 -3.89 37.58
N ASP A 123 -47.84 -4.33 38.78
CA ASP A 123 -47.87 -3.49 39.98
C ASP A 123 -46.75 -2.44 39.95
N VAL A 124 -45.55 -2.83 39.53
CA VAL A 124 -44.43 -1.91 39.32
C VAL A 124 -44.80 -0.85 38.28
N GLN A 125 -45.41 -1.25 37.16
CA GLN A 125 -45.87 -0.34 36.11
C GLN A 125 -46.92 0.64 36.63
N LYS A 126 -47.91 0.19 37.41
CA LYS A 126 -48.91 1.08 38.04
C LYS A 126 -48.25 2.13 38.94
N HIS A 127 -47.29 1.71 39.77
CA HIS A 127 -46.57 2.63 40.67
C HIS A 127 -45.72 3.64 39.90
N LEU A 128 -45.01 3.19 38.87
CA LEU A 128 -44.18 4.04 38.02
C LEU A 128 -45.02 5.03 37.20
N ASN A 129 -46.17 4.61 36.68
CA ASN A 129 -47.11 5.51 35.99
C ASN A 129 -47.69 6.55 36.94
N LEU A 130 -48.03 6.18 38.17
CA LEU A 130 -48.47 7.15 39.18
C LEU A 130 -47.38 8.18 39.50
N LEU A 131 -46.12 7.75 39.56
CA LEU A 131 -44.98 8.64 39.74
C LEU A 131 -44.80 9.58 38.53
N LYS A 132 -44.88 9.04 37.30
CA LYS A 132 -44.87 9.82 36.05
C LYS A 132 -45.91 10.93 36.09
N GLU A 133 -47.17 10.61 36.41
CA GLU A 133 -48.26 11.59 36.50
C GLU A 133 -48.00 12.70 37.53
N ARG A 134 -47.45 12.34 38.69
CA ARG A 134 -47.07 13.33 39.74
C ARG A 134 -45.97 14.26 39.25
N MET A 135 -44.93 13.71 38.60
CA MET A 135 -43.83 14.49 38.06
C MET A 135 -44.28 15.40 36.91
N LEU A 136 -45.12 14.90 36.00
CA LEU A 136 -45.72 15.70 34.92
C LEU A 136 -46.53 16.87 35.48
N ARG A 137 -47.29 16.64 36.56
CA ARG A 137 -48.02 17.72 37.26
C ARG A 137 -47.06 18.75 37.85
N PHE A 138 -45.95 18.32 38.44
CA PHE A 138 -44.93 19.21 38.98
C PHE A 138 -44.27 20.05 37.86
N PHE A 139 -43.97 19.45 36.71
CA PHE A 139 -43.40 20.17 35.55
C PHE A 139 -44.34 21.22 34.96
N LYS A 140 -45.67 21.08 35.11
CA LYS A 140 -46.64 22.11 34.71
C LYS A 140 -46.55 23.37 35.58
N THR A 141 -46.25 23.21 36.87
CA THR A 141 -46.12 24.32 37.83
C THR A 141 -44.68 24.83 37.95
N LEU A 142 -43.70 24.08 37.43
CA LEU A 142 -42.29 24.41 37.55
C LEU A 142 -41.96 25.67 36.73
N LYS A 143 -41.46 26.67 37.45
CA LYS A 143 -40.89 27.89 36.86
C LYS A 143 -39.40 27.70 36.70
N VAL A 144 -38.90 27.98 35.51
CA VAL A 144 -37.49 27.86 35.15
C VAL A 144 -36.98 29.22 34.65
N PRO A 145 -35.72 29.57 34.97
CA PRO A 145 -35.09 30.77 34.44
C PRO A 145 -35.16 30.80 32.90
N PRO A 146 -35.47 31.96 32.29
CA PRO A 146 -35.49 32.08 30.83
C PRO A 146 -34.09 31.83 30.28
N ARG A 147 -33.97 30.82 29.42
CA ARG A 147 -32.69 30.38 28.85
C ARG A 147 -32.20 31.43 27.85
N LYS A 148 -30.97 31.93 28.02
CA LYS A 148 -30.31 32.79 27.02
C LYS A 148 -30.02 31.96 25.77
N LEU A 149 -30.91 32.00 24.79
CA LEU A 149 -30.94 31.20 23.55
C LEU A 149 -29.90 31.63 22.50
N GLY A 150 -28.83 32.35 22.86
CA GLY A 150 -27.81 32.80 21.92
C GLY A 150 -26.99 31.65 21.32
N ASN A 151 -26.80 30.57 22.08
CA ASN A 151 -25.98 29.41 21.70
C ASN A 151 -26.67 28.45 20.72
N LEU A 152 -27.95 28.64 20.40
CA LEU A 152 -28.62 27.77 19.41
C LEU A 152 -28.22 28.11 17.97
N LYS A 153 -27.82 29.35 17.69
CA LYS A 153 -27.36 29.74 16.35
C LYS A 153 -26.09 28.99 15.95
N SER A 154 -25.18 28.77 16.91
CA SER A 154 -23.98 27.95 16.71
C SER A 154 -24.30 26.45 16.56
N PHE A 155 -25.37 25.96 17.21
CA PHE A 155 -25.83 24.59 17.03
C PHE A 155 -26.39 24.38 15.62
N LEU A 156 -27.19 25.31 15.10
CA LEU A 156 -27.72 25.23 13.74
C LEU A 156 -26.59 25.26 12.69
N SER A 157 -25.58 26.12 12.86
CA SER A 157 -24.42 26.13 11.96
C SER A 157 -23.62 24.82 12.03
N LEU A 158 -23.49 24.23 13.22
CA LEU A 158 -22.82 22.94 13.39
C LEU A 158 -23.60 21.83 12.68
N GLN A 159 -24.93 21.81 12.82
CA GLN A 159 -25.79 20.82 12.17
C GLN A 159 -25.71 20.92 10.63
N VAL A 160 -25.69 22.13 10.07
CA VAL A 160 -25.54 22.32 8.63
C VAL A 160 -24.17 21.83 8.14
N ALA A 161 -23.10 22.14 8.88
CA ALA A 161 -21.76 21.67 8.55
C ALA A 161 -21.65 20.14 8.63
N GLU A 162 -22.26 19.53 9.66
CA GLU A 162 -22.31 18.07 9.82
C GLU A 162 -23.07 17.40 8.67
N LYS A 163 -24.21 17.97 8.25
CA LYS A 163 -24.97 17.47 7.12
C LYS A 163 -24.20 17.57 5.81
N GLN A 164 -23.51 18.69 5.56
CA GLN A 164 -22.68 18.85 4.37
C GLN A 164 -21.52 17.86 4.37
N MET A 165 -20.86 17.65 5.51
CA MET A 165 -19.81 16.65 5.63
C MET A 165 -20.35 15.23 5.35
N LEU A 166 -21.53 14.90 5.87
CA LEU A 166 -22.18 13.62 5.62
C LEU A 166 -22.45 13.39 4.12
N GLU A 167 -22.97 14.40 3.42
CA GLU A 167 -23.23 14.36 1.97
C GLU A 167 -21.92 14.13 1.19
N THR A 168 -20.86 14.88 1.49
CA THR A 168 -19.54 14.68 0.84
C THR A 168 -18.93 13.30 1.14
N ASN A 169 -19.19 12.75 2.33
CA ASN A 169 -18.72 11.43 2.70
C ASN A 169 -19.47 10.35 1.91
N GLU A 170 -20.79 10.49 1.77
CA GLU A 170 -21.61 9.60 0.94
C GLU A 170 -21.16 9.61 -0.52
N GLU A 171 -20.90 10.77 -1.10
CA GLU A 171 -20.31 10.89 -2.45
C GLU A 171 -18.96 10.18 -2.54
N SER A 172 -18.07 10.37 -1.56
CA SER A 172 -16.76 9.71 -1.53
C SER A 172 -16.86 8.19 -1.36
N LEU A 173 -17.86 7.70 -0.63
CA LEU A 173 -18.13 6.27 -0.48
C LEU A 173 -18.59 5.65 -1.80
N VAL A 174 -19.45 6.35 -2.54
CA VAL A 174 -19.88 5.91 -3.88
C VAL A 174 -18.66 5.83 -4.82
N GLN A 175 -17.81 6.86 -4.82
CA GLN A 175 -16.60 6.85 -5.64
C GLN A 175 -15.65 5.69 -5.26
N LEU A 176 -15.43 5.45 -3.97
CA LEU A 176 -14.61 4.33 -3.50
C LEU A 176 -15.21 2.97 -3.91
N GLN A 177 -16.53 2.83 -3.87
CA GLN A 177 -17.20 1.61 -4.33
C GLN A 177 -17.00 1.39 -5.84
N GLU A 178 -17.07 2.46 -6.64
CA GLU A 178 -16.78 2.39 -8.07
C GLU A 178 -15.33 1.99 -8.35
N GLU A 179 -14.36 2.55 -7.62
CA GLU A 179 -12.94 2.19 -7.72
C GLU A 179 -12.69 0.73 -7.34
N VAL A 180 -13.34 0.22 -6.28
CA VAL A 180 -13.27 -1.20 -5.90
C VAL A 180 -13.84 -2.09 -6.99
N ASN A 181 -15.01 -1.75 -7.55
CA ASN A 181 -15.63 -2.53 -8.63
C ASN A 181 -14.78 -2.53 -9.91
N GLU A 182 -14.06 -1.44 -10.21
CA GLU A 182 -13.12 -1.38 -11.33
C GLU A 182 -11.89 -2.24 -11.07
N ALA A 183 -11.33 -2.19 -9.86
CA ALA A 183 -10.21 -3.02 -9.46
C ALA A 183 -10.56 -4.53 -9.49
N GLU A 184 -11.77 -4.89 -9.07
CA GLU A 184 -12.30 -6.25 -9.14
C GLU A 184 -12.39 -6.74 -10.59
N ARG A 185 -13.02 -5.97 -11.48
CA ARG A 185 -13.09 -6.31 -12.92
C ARG A 185 -11.71 -6.44 -13.57
N SER A 186 -10.76 -5.59 -13.17
CA SER A 186 -9.37 -5.68 -13.63
C SER A 186 -8.69 -6.97 -13.14
N ALA A 187 -8.90 -7.35 -11.88
CA ALA A 187 -8.38 -8.59 -11.31
C ALA A 187 -8.97 -9.83 -12.01
N GLU A 188 -10.28 -9.84 -12.26
CA GLU A 188 -10.95 -10.91 -13.02
C GLU A 188 -10.34 -11.09 -14.41
N HIS A 189 -10.13 -10.00 -15.16
CA HIS A 189 -9.49 -10.06 -16.47
C HIS A 189 -8.04 -10.57 -16.41
N ILE A 190 -7.28 -10.21 -15.37
CA ILE A 190 -5.93 -10.74 -15.16
C ILE A 190 -5.99 -12.25 -14.88
N ASP A 191 -6.92 -12.70 -14.05
CA ASP A 191 -7.11 -14.12 -13.75
C ASP A 191 -7.48 -14.93 -15.00
N GLU A 192 -8.40 -14.43 -15.84
CA GLU A 192 -8.71 -15.04 -17.13
C GLU A 192 -7.46 -15.15 -18.02
N THR A 193 -6.65 -14.08 -18.06
CA THR A 193 -5.40 -14.06 -18.83
C THR A 193 -4.40 -15.08 -18.31
N ILE A 194 -4.28 -15.21 -16.98
CA ILE A 194 -3.43 -16.22 -16.33
C ILE A 194 -3.88 -17.62 -16.71
N GLN A 195 -5.18 -17.92 -16.65
CA GLN A 195 -5.73 -19.22 -17.03
C GLN A 195 -5.45 -19.55 -18.51
N GLN A 196 -5.65 -18.58 -19.41
CA GLN A 196 -5.33 -18.76 -20.84
C GLN A 196 -3.85 -19.05 -21.07
N LEU A 197 -2.95 -18.36 -20.37
CA LEU A 197 -1.51 -18.59 -20.48
C LEU A 197 -1.11 -19.95 -19.91
N GLN A 198 -1.67 -20.35 -18.77
CA GLN A 198 -1.45 -21.68 -18.19
C GLN A 198 -1.87 -22.79 -19.16
N TYR A 199 -3.03 -22.65 -19.80
CA TYR A 199 -3.48 -23.61 -20.82
C TYR A 199 -2.51 -23.67 -22.00
N LYS A 200 -2.06 -22.52 -22.53
CA LYS A 200 -1.07 -22.48 -23.61
C LYS A 200 0.26 -23.15 -23.22
N ILE A 201 0.75 -22.90 -22.01
CA ILE A 201 1.97 -23.54 -21.48
C ILE A 201 1.77 -25.07 -21.43
N GLN A 202 0.62 -25.54 -20.95
CA GLN A 202 0.33 -26.97 -20.89
C GLN A 202 0.30 -27.62 -22.28
N VAL A 203 -0.34 -26.98 -23.26
CA VAL A 203 -0.37 -27.46 -24.65
C VAL A 203 1.04 -27.53 -25.23
N LEU A 204 1.84 -26.46 -25.07
CA LEU A 204 3.22 -26.43 -25.55
C LEU A 204 4.10 -27.48 -24.87
N ARG A 205 3.89 -27.72 -23.58
CA ARG A 205 4.61 -28.77 -22.84
C ARG A 205 4.31 -30.15 -23.39
N ASN A 206 3.05 -30.46 -23.68
CA ASN A 206 2.66 -31.73 -24.30
C ASN A 206 3.27 -31.87 -25.71
N GLN A 207 3.25 -30.80 -26.51
CA GLN A 207 3.86 -30.81 -27.84
C GLN A 207 5.36 -31.06 -27.77
N LEU A 208 6.06 -30.38 -26.86
CA LEU A 208 7.49 -30.56 -26.64
C LEU A 208 7.82 -32.00 -26.21
N GLU A 209 7.02 -32.59 -25.32
CA GLU A 209 7.21 -33.98 -24.91
C GLU A 209 7.02 -34.97 -26.07
N GLU A 210 6.02 -34.76 -26.93
CA GLU A 210 5.83 -35.59 -28.13
C GLU A 210 6.97 -35.43 -29.14
N ASP A 211 7.47 -34.20 -29.34
CA ASP A 211 8.61 -33.95 -30.23
C ASP A 211 9.91 -34.51 -29.64
N GLU A 212 10.09 -34.49 -28.33
CA GLU A 212 11.20 -35.15 -27.65
C GLU A 212 11.11 -36.68 -27.81
N LYS A 213 9.93 -37.29 -27.69
CA LYS A 213 9.74 -38.72 -27.98
C LYS A 213 10.09 -39.07 -29.43
N LYS A 214 9.70 -38.23 -30.40
CA LYS A 214 10.07 -38.42 -31.81
C LYS A 214 11.58 -38.29 -32.02
N ALA A 215 12.19 -37.26 -31.45
CA ALA A 215 13.63 -37.06 -31.50
C ALA A 215 14.37 -38.26 -30.89
N ARG A 216 13.94 -38.72 -29.71
CA ARG A 216 14.49 -39.92 -29.07
C ARG A 216 14.40 -41.14 -29.96
N LYS A 217 13.32 -41.35 -30.73
CA LYS A 217 13.24 -42.45 -31.71
C LYS A 217 14.28 -42.33 -32.83
N VAL A 218 14.52 -41.12 -33.34
CA VAL A 218 15.57 -40.85 -34.35
C VAL A 218 16.97 -41.10 -33.75
N PHE A 219 17.16 -40.77 -32.47
CA PHE A 219 18.44 -40.94 -31.78
C PHE A 219 18.61 -42.32 -31.08
N GLN A 220 17.56 -43.15 -31.04
CA GLN A 220 17.56 -44.51 -30.47
C GLN A 220 17.70 -45.60 -31.53
N GLU A 221 17.82 -45.25 -32.82
CA GLU A 221 18.43 -46.19 -33.77
C GLU A 221 19.83 -46.49 -33.26
N ASP A 222 20.01 -47.76 -32.85
CA ASP A 222 21.10 -48.27 -32.05
C ASP A 222 22.45 -47.70 -32.47
N CYS A 223 23.24 -47.37 -31.46
CA CYS A 223 24.57 -46.77 -31.51
C CYS A 223 25.60 -47.53 -32.38
N SER A 224 25.38 -47.59 -33.69
CA SER A 224 26.34 -47.96 -34.73
C SER A 224 26.99 -46.68 -35.27
N GLY A 225 27.51 -45.87 -34.37
CA GLY A 225 28.14 -44.58 -34.67
C GLY A 225 27.13 -43.55 -35.20
N ALA A 226 27.41 -42.27 -34.97
CA ALA A 226 26.63 -41.14 -35.50
C ALA A 226 26.51 -41.11 -37.05
N LEU A 227 27.04 -42.10 -37.75
CA LEU A 227 27.12 -42.22 -39.21
C LEU A 227 26.63 -43.59 -39.75
N ASN A 228 26.04 -44.49 -38.93
CA ASN A 228 25.62 -45.84 -39.38
C ASN A 228 26.73 -46.55 -40.20
N LEU A 229 27.98 -46.40 -39.77
CA LEU A 229 29.11 -46.96 -40.52
C LEU A 229 29.34 -48.42 -40.09
N PRO A 230 29.67 -49.31 -41.03
CA PRO A 230 30.14 -50.64 -40.69
C PRO A 230 31.33 -50.53 -39.75
N GLU A 231 31.30 -51.26 -38.63
CA GLU A 231 32.45 -51.33 -37.73
C GLU A 231 33.68 -51.80 -38.53
N LEU A 232 34.71 -50.95 -38.58
CA LEU A 232 35.96 -51.32 -39.24
C LEU A 232 36.55 -52.53 -38.50
N PRO A 233 36.97 -53.57 -39.23
CA PRO A 233 37.41 -54.79 -38.59
C PRO A 233 38.73 -54.53 -37.85
N LYS A 234 38.80 -55.05 -36.61
CA LYS A 234 39.88 -54.77 -35.64
C LYS A 234 41.29 -55.04 -36.17
N HIS A 235 41.44 -55.96 -37.12
CA HIS A 235 42.72 -56.28 -37.77
C HIS A 235 43.31 -55.11 -38.57
N SER A 236 42.51 -54.12 -38.99
CA SER A 236 43.01 -52.93 -39.66
C SER A 236 43.64 -51.92 -38.69
N LEU A 237 43.28 -51.98 -37.41
CA LEU A 237 43.85 -51.15 -36.34
C LEU A 237 45.02 -51.84 -35.62
N GLU A 238 45.11 -53.16 -35.77
CA GLU A 238 46.11 -54.03 -35.13
C GLU A 238 47.23 -54.45 -36.10
N ALA A 239 47.26 -53.87 -37.30
CA ALA A 239 48.36 -54.05 -38.23
C ALA A 239 49.66 -53.56 -37.58
N PRO A 240 50.73 -54.38 -37.54
CA PRO A 240 52.03 -53.95 -37.02
C PRO A 240 52.45 -52.66 -37.72
N THR A 241 52.86 -51.66 -36.96
CA THR A 241 53.39 -50.44 -37.55
C THR A 241 54.59 -50.80 -38.42
N LEU A 242 54.77 -50.13 -39.56
CA LEU A 242 55.89 -50.37 -40.49
C LEU A 242 57.25 -50.47 -39.75
N GLN A 243 57.41 -49.71 -38.67
CA GLN A 243 58.58 -49.72 -37.78
C GLN A 243 58.85 -51.10 -37.15
N GLU A 244 57.82 -51.79 -36.65
CA GLU A 244 57.94 -53.13 -36.05
C GLU A 244 58.31 -54.18 -37.10
N GLU A 245 57.83 -54.00 -38.33
CA GLU A 245 58.09 -54.90 -39.44
C GLU A 245 59.51 -54.72 -39.99
N ILE A 246 60.00 -53.48 -40.07
CA ILE A 246 61.40 -53.15 -40.37
C ILE A 246 62.35 -53.77 -39.34
N LEU A 247 61.95 -53.82 -38.06
CA LEU A 247 62.72 -54.47 -36.98
C LEU A 247 62.77 -56.01 -37.10
N LYS A 248 61.89 -56.65 -37.87
CA LYS A 248 61.89 -58.10 -38.12
C LYS A 248 62.80 -58.52 -39.29
N ILE A 249 63.32 -57.58 -40.08
CA ILE A 249 64.20 -57.87 -41.21
C ILE A 249 65.55 -58.42 -40.71
N LYS A 250 65.99 -59.56 -41.28
CA LYS A 250 67.19 -60.30 -40.83
C LYS A 250 68.51 -59.60 -41.18
N ASN A 251 68.55 -58.81 -42.25
CA ASN A 251 69.75 -58.09 -42.75
C ASN A 251 69.68 -56.58 -42.44
N LYS A 252 69.55 -56.22 -41.16
CA LYS A 252 69.41 -54.81 -40.72
C LYS A 252 70.60 -53.95 -41.10
N SER A 253 71.81 -54.48 -40.97
CA SER A 253 73.05 -53.74 -41.24
C SER A 253 73.28 -53.49 -42.73
N GLY A 254 72.91 -54.44 -43.59
CA GLY A 254 72.97 -54.26 -45.04
C GLY A 254 71.99 -53.20 -45.51
N LEU A 255 70.72 -53.32 -45.09
CA LEU A 255 69.68 -52.35 -45.42
C LEU A 255 70.04 -50.93 -44.96
N LEU A 256 70.57 -50.78 -43.74
CA LEU A 256 70.98 -49.47 -43.23
C LEU A 256 72.14 -48.87 -44.06
N LYS A 257 73.08 -49.71 -44.51
CA LYS A 257 74.19 -49.26 -45.35
C LYS A 257 73.70 -48.85 -46.73
N ASP A 258 72.79 -49.61 -47.33
CA ASP A 258 72.19 -49.30 -48.62
C ASP A 258 71.34 -48.04 -48.56
N MET A 259 70.52 -47.87 -47.51
CA MET A 259 69.76 -46.66 -47.26
C MET A 259 70.66 -45.44 -47.08
N ASN A 260 71.75 -45.56 -46.33
CA ASN A 260 72.72 -44.48 -46.20
C ASN A 260 73.39 -44.17 -47.55
N THR A 261 73.69 -45.19 -48.35
CA THR A 261 74.28 -45.01 -49.70
C THR A 261 73.31 -44.28 -50.63
N ILE A 262 72.03 -44.64 -50.60
CA ILE A 262 70.96 -43.97 -51.36
C ILE A 262 70.75 -42.54 -50.86
N GLN A 263 70.72 -42.31 -49.54
CA GLN A 263 70.57 -40.98 -48.97
C GLN A 263 71.75 -40.05 -49.31
N GLN A 264 72.96 -40.62 -49.44
CA GLN A 264 74.14 -39.87 -49.83
C GLN A 264 74.32 -39.72 -51.35
N SER A 265 73.50 -40.39 -52.16
CA SER A 265 73.57 -40.31 -53.62
C SER A 265 73.22 -38.90 -54.12
N THR A 266 73.80 -38.57 -55.26
CA THR A 266 73.60 -37.28 -55.94
C THR A 266 72.14 -37.06 -56.32
N GLU A 267 71.46 -38.11 -56.77
CA GLU A 267 70.05 -38.06 -57.19
C GLU A 267 69.13 -37.72 -56.01
N MET A 268 69.36 -38.34 -54.85
CA MET A 268 68.55 -38.09 -53.66
C MET A 268 68.76 -36.68 -53.08
N LYS A 269 70.00 -36.18 -53.10
CA LYS A 269 70.30 -34.79 -52.72
C LYS A 269 69.67 -33.77 -53.67
N ASN A 270 69.65 -34.07 -54.96
CA ASN A 270 68.99 -33.24 -55.97
C ASN A 270 67.46 -33.22 -55.77
N LEU A 271 66.87 -34.35 -55.39
CA LEU A 271 65.44 -34.44 -55.10
C LEU A 271 65.08 -33.68 -53.81
N LEU A 272 65.90 -33.81 -52.75
CA LEU A 272 65.68 -33.09 -51.50
C LEU A 272 65.76 -31.57 -51.69
N THR A 273 66.78 -31.08 -52.41
CA THR A 273 66.91 -29.65 -52.73
C THR A 273 65.78 -29.15 -53.65
N LEU A 274 65.24 -29.99 -54.54
CA LEU A 274 64.05 -29.65 -55.31
C LEU A 274 62.82 -29.49 -54.40
N VAL A 275 62.61 -30.41 -53.46
CA VAL A 275 61.51 -30.34 -52.50
C VAL A 275 61.65 -29.11 -51.60
N GLU A 276 62.83 -28.82 -51.08
CA GLU A 276 63.10 -27.60 -50.30
C GLU A 276 62.77 -26.33 -51.10
N LYS A 277 63.18 -26.25 -52.36
CA LYS A 277 62.84 -25.11 -53.24
C LYS A 277 61.34 -25.00 -53.52
N ILE A 278 60.63 -26.12 -53.59
CA ILE A 278 59.17 -26.11 -53.75
C ILE A 278 58.53 -25.60 -52.46
N TYR A 279 58.98 -26.05 -51.29
CA TYR A 279 58.47 -25.57 -49.99
C TYR A 279 58.74 -24.08 -49.77
N GLU A 280 59.95 -23.58 -50.05
CA GLU A 280 60.25 -22.14 -49.99
C GLU A 280 59.32 -21.32 -50.88
N LYS A 281 58.90 -21.86 -52.03
CA LYS A 281 57.95 -21.19 -52.93
C LYS A 281 56.51 -21.27 -52.47
N VAL A 282 56.14 -22.31 -51.71
CA VAL A 282 54.78 -22.49 -51.17
C VAL A 282 54.55 -21.58 -49.96
N ASP A 283 55.57 -21.35 -49.12
CA ASP A 283 55.49 -20.41 -47.98
C ASP A 283 55.58 -18.92 -48.38
N LEU A 284 55.75 -18.62 -49.67
CA LEU A 284 55.72 -17.26 -50.24
C LEU A 284 54.35 -16.90 -50.88
N ILE A 285 53.34 -17.77 -50.77
CA ILE A 285 51.94 -17.55 -51.18
C ILE A 285 51.08 -17.37 -49.93
#